data_AF-A0A6J4I025-F1
#
_entry.id   AF-A0A6J4I025-F1
#
_cell.length_a   1.000
_cell.length_b   1.000
_cell.length_c   1.000
_cell.angle_alpha   90.00
_cell.angle_beta   90.00
_cell.angle_gamma   90.00
#
_symmetry.space_group_name_H-M   'P 1'
#
loop_
_entity.id
_entity.type
_entity.pdbx_description
1 polymer ?
#
loop_
_entity_poly.entity_id
_entity_poly.type
_entity_poly.pdbx_seq_one_letter_code
_entity_poly.pdbx_strand_id
1 'polypeptide(L)'
;MTAPLHLSGVVLPEGEHRDLWVRDGRITFEPVPGAETVSRGGWLLPGLVDAHCHVGIAKGGGHVEDLAHARAQALTEREAGVLALRDCGSPVDTRALDDEPDLPRI
;
A
#
# COMPACT_ATOMS: atom_id res chain seq x y z
N MET A 1 3.56 -2.95 -19.22
CA MET A 1 2.41 -2.19 -18.71
C MET A 1 1.45 -3.19 -18.10
N THR A 2 0.99 -2.96 -16.88
CA THR A 2 -0.05 -3.78 -16.25
C THR A 2 -1.39 -3.59 -16.98
N ALA A 3 -2.20 -4.64 -17.05
CA ALA A 3 -3.53 -4.53 -17.63
C ALA A 3 -4.39 -3.55 -16.81
N PRO A 4 -5.26 -2.74 -17.44
CA PRO A 4 -6.19 -1.90 -16.70
C PRO A 4 -7.13 -2.76 -15.87
N LEU A 5 -7.47 -2.29 -14.67
CA LEU A 5 -8.34 -2.99 -13.73
C LEU A 5 -9.64 -2.23 -13.54
N HIS A 6 -10.69 -2.96 -13.21
CA HIS A 6 -12.02 -2.46 -12.86
C HIS A 6 -12.48 -3.08 -11.54
N LEU A 7 -13.00 -2.25 -10.64
CA LEU A 7 -13.59 -2.64 -9.38
C LEU A 7 -14.97 -2.00 -9.27
N SER A 8 -15.93 -2.73 -8.74
CA SER A 8 -17.26 -2.22 -8.38
C SER A 8 -17.54 -2.57 -6.93
N GLY A 9 -17.92 -1.60 -6.12
CA GLY A 9 -18.17 -1.82 -4.69
C GLY A 9 -18.45 -0.52 -3.95
N VAL A 10 -18.59 -0.62 -2.63
CA VAL A 10 -18.88 0.54 -1.77
C VAL A 10 -17.58 1.29 -1.49
N VAL A 11 -17.43 2.47 -2.07
CA VAL A 11 -16.24 3.31 -1.88
C VAL A 11 -16.35 4.06 -0.56
N LEU A 12 -15.34 3.90 0.29
CA LEU A 12 -15.22 4.65 1.54
C LEU A 12 -14.33 5.89 1.36
N PRO A 13 -14.57 6.96 2.14
CA PRO A 13 -15.49 7.03 3.28
C PRO A 13 -16.96 7.34 2.94
N GLU A 14 -17.28 7.67 1.69
CA GLU A 14 -18.61 8.14 1.29
C GLU A 14 -19.71 7.09 1.48
N GLY A 15 -19.36 5.80 1.38
CA GLY A 15 -20.30 4.70 1.59
C GLY A 15 -21.23 4.44 0.41
N GLU A 16 -20.88 4.92 -0.79
CA GLU A 16 -21.66 4.74 -1.99
C GLU A 16 -21.10 3.63 -2.89
N HIS A 17 -21.99 2.85 -3.51
CA HIS A 17 -21.57 1.88 -4.52
C HIS A 17 -21.17 2.62 -5.80
N ARG A 18 -19.93 2.45 -6.25
CA ARG A 18 -19.40 3.01 -7.49
C ARG A 18 -18.52 2.02 -8.25
N ASP A 19 -18.37 2.25 -9.54
CA ASP A 19 -17.33 1.63 -10.37
C ASP A 19 -16.06 2.49 -10.35
N LEU A 20 -14.90 1.84 -10.35
CA LEU A 20 -13.57 2.45 -10.30
C LEU A 20 -12.63 1.70 -11.23
N TRP A 21 -11.76 2.43 -11.94
CA TRP A 21 -10.74 1.86 -12.81
C TRP A 21 -9.34 2.27 -12.39
N VAL A 22 -8.40 1.34 -12.54
CA VAL A 22 -6.97 1.58 -12.34
C VAL A 22 -6.25 1.39 -13.67
N ARG A 23 -5.49 2.42 -14.09
CA ARG A 23 -4.64 2.37 -15.28
C ARG A 23 -3.33 3.08 -14.99
N ASP A 24 -2.21 2.43 -15.30
CA ASP A 24 -0.87 3.01 -15.15
C ASP A 24 -0.62 3.61 -13.75
N GLY A 25 -1.08 2.91 -12.71
CA GLY A 25 -0.94 3.33 -11.31
C GLY A 25 -1.86 4.48 -10.88
N ARG A 26 -2.83 4.87 -11.70
CA ARG A 26 -3.77 5.96 -11.41
C ARG A 26 -5.20 5.46 -11.37
N ILE A 27 -5.97 6.07 -10.47
CA ILE A 27 -7.41 5.83 -10.32
C ILE A 27 -8.19 6.79 -11.21
N THR A 28 -9.25 6.29 -11.83
CA THR A 28 -10.27 7.09 -12.51
C THR A 28 -11.66 6.49 -12.28
N PHE A 29 -12.69 7.32 -12.36
CA PHE A 29 -14.10 6.90 -12.35
C PHE A 29 -14.69 6.83 -13.76
N GLU A 30 -13.90 7.17 -14.78
CA GLU A 30 -14.28 7.03 -16.18
C GLU A 30 -13.94 5.62 -16.69
N PRO A 31 -14.82 4.96 -17.46
CA PRO A 31 -14.57 3.62 -17.98
C PRO A 31 -13.28 3.50 -18.79
N VAL A 32 -12.48 2.46 -18.51
CA VAL A 32 -11.27 2.13 -19.28
C VAL A 32 -11.52 0.89 -20.14
N PRO A 33 -11.43 0.98 -21.48
CA PRO A 33 -11.59 -0.16 -22.38
C PRO A 33 -10.60 -1.29 -22.09
N GLY A 34 -11.07 -2.53 -22.13
CA GLY A 34 -10.25 -3.71 -21.88
C GLY A 34 -9.87 -3.94 -20.42
N ALA A 35 -10.48 -3.21 -19.47
CA ALA A 35 -10.23 -3.40 -18.05
C ALA A 35 -10.75 -4.76 -17.55
N GLU A 36 -9.89 -5.48 -16.83
CA GLU A 36 -10.26 -6.72 -16.14
C GLU A 36 -11.05 -6.39 -14.87
N THR A 37 -12.22 -7.00 -14.68
CA THR A 37 -12.98 -6.81 -13.44
C THR A 37 -12.43 -7.70 -12.35
N VAL A 38 -11.87 -7.09 -11.31
CA VAL A 38 -11.25 -7.78 -10.16
C VAL A 38 -12.26 -8.08 -9.06
N SER A 39 -13.22 -7.17 -8.84
CA SER A 39 -14.31 -7.36 -7.86
C SER A 39 -15.59 -6.66 -8.31
N ARG A 40 -16.75 -7.20 -7.91
CA ARG A 40 -18.09 -6.63 -8.14
C ARG A 40 -18.87 -6.32 -6.84
N GLY A 41 -18.20 -6.34 -5.70
CA GLY A 41 -18.81 -5.94 -4.44
C GLY A 41 -17.78 -5.76 -3.31
N GLY A 42 -18.29 -5.65 -2.08
CA GLY A 42 -17.49 -5.37 -0.89
C GLY A 42 -17.22 -3.89 -0.68
N TRP A 43 -16.24 -3.60 0.18
CA TRP A 43 -15.82 -2.24 0.53
C TRP A 43 -14.49 -1.93 -0.16
N LEU A 44 -14.42 -0.78 -0.81
CA LEU A 44 -13.23 -0.27 -1.45
C LEU A 44 -12.67 0.85 -0.57
N LEU A 45 -11.47 0.64 -0.02
CA LEU A 45 -10.78 1.61 0.83
C LEU A 45 -9.49 2.06 0.12
N PRO A 46 -9.11 3.35 0.24
CA PRO A 46 -7.73 3.74 0.01
C PRO A 46 -6.79 2.91 0.89
N GLY A 47 -5.61 2.59 0.37
CA GLY A 47 -4.55 2.00 1.20
C GLY A 47 -4.28 2.89 2.42
N LEU A 48 -4.09 2.26 3.57
CA LEU A 48 -3.87 2.98 4.81
C LEU A 48 -2.52 3.72 4.76
N VAL A 49 -2.42 4.79 5.54
CA VAL A 49 -1.18 5.53 5.77
C VAL A 49 -0.84 5.40 7.24
N ASP A 50 0.31 4.80 7.57
CA ASP A 50 0.84 4.86 8.93
C ASP A 50 1.70 6.12 9.06
N ALA A 51 1.20 7.08 9.83
CA ALA A 51 1.86 8.37 10.05
C ALA A 51 2.97 8.31 11.10
N HIS A 52 3.10 7.19 11.82
CA HIS A 52 4.08 7.02 12.90
C HIS A 52 4.50 5.55 13.05
N CYS A 53 5.45 5.15 12.21
CA CYS A 53 6.14 3.88 12.34
C CYS A 53 7.65 4.06 12.60
N HIS A 54 8.34 2.95 12.82
CA HIS A 54 9.78 2.88 13.07
C HIS A 54 10.39 1.64 12.40
N VAL A 55 10.45 1.64 11.06
CA VAL A 55 11.02 0.53 10.29
C VAL A 55 12.53 0.50 10.54
N GLY A 56 13.05 -0.66 10.94
CA GLY A 56 14.43 -0.87 11.32
C GLY A 56 14.73 -0.77 12.82
N ILE A 57 13.73 -0.47 13.66
CA ILE A 57 13.83 -0.63 15.12
C ILE A 57 13.33 -2.02 15.51
N ALA A 58 14.20 -2.81 16.13
CA ALA A 58 13.88 -4.12 16.68
C ALA A 58 13.11 -4.01 18.00
N LYS A 59 12.40 -5.08 18.36
CA LYS A 59 11.73 -5.17 19.66
C LYS A 59 12.75 -4.99 20.79
N GLY A 60 12.45 -4.10 21.73
CA GLY A 60 13.37 -3.70 22.80
C GLY A 60 14.21 -2.46 22.50
N GLY A 61 14.04 -1.83 21.33
CA GLY A 61 14.61 -0.52 21.01
C GLY A 61 15.99 -0.56 20.35
N GLY A 62 16.55 -1.74 20.10
CA GLY A 62 17.75 -1.91 19.27
C GLY A 62 17.46 -1.67 17.79
N HIS A 63 18.50 -1.63 16.96
CA HIS A 63 18.31 -1.66 15.50
C HIS A 63 18.19 -3.10 15.00
N VAL A 64 17.57 -3.29 13.85
CA VAL A 64 17.59 -4.58 13.13
C VAL A 64 18.99 -4.89 12.59
N GLU A 65 19.31 -6.17 12.44
CA GLU A 65 20.66 -6.61 12.03
C GLU A 65 20.94 -6.41 10.54
N ASP A 66 19.89 -6.46 9.70
CA ASP A 66 20.01 -6.33 8.25
C ASP A 66 18.74 -5.72 7.62
N LEU A 67 18.84 -5.42 6.32
CA LEU A 67 17.74 -4.89 5.53
C LEU A 67 16.59 -5.90 5.37
N ALA A 68 16.85 -7.20 5.45
CA ALA A 68 15.82 -8.23 5.33
C ALA A 68 14.83 -8.18 6.51
N HIS A 69 15.30 -7.88 7.71
CA HIS A 69 14.44 -7.63 8.87
C HIS A 69 13.60 -6.36 8.71
N ALA A 70 14.19 -5.26 8.20
CA ALA A 70 13.43 -4.03 7.91
C ALA A 70 12.35 -4.28 6.85
N ARG A 71 12.69 -5.04 5.80
CA ARG A 71 11.74 -5.49 4.77
C ARG A 71 10.59 -6.30 5.37
N ALA A 72 10.87 -7.22 6.28
CA ALA A 72 9.83 -8.01 6.95
C ALA A 72 8.86 -7.15 7.77
N GLN A 73 9.34 -6.07 8.39
CA GLN A 73 8.47 -5.09 9.06
C GLN A 73 7.57 -4.36 8.07
N ALA A 74 8.12 -3.86 6.95
CA ALA A 74 7.34 -3.21 5.90
C ALA A 74 6.29 -4.15 5.25
N LEU A 75 6.61 -5.44 5.11
CA LEU A 75 5.65 -6.46 4.66
C LEU A 75 4.50 -6.64 5.66
N THR A 76 4.78 -6.58 6.96
CA THR A 76 3.76 -6.70 8.01
C THR A 76 2.77 -5.53 7.93
N GLU A 77 3.26 -4.31 7.73
CA GLU A 77 2.43 -3.12 7.50
C GLU A 77 1.53 -3.29 6.25
N ARG A 78 2.11 -3.77 5.15
CA ARG A 78 1.37 -4.06 3.92
C ARG A 78 0.26 -5.09 4.12
N GLU A 79 0.54 -6.16 4.85
CA GLU A 79 -0.46 -7.19 5.17
C GLU A 79 -1.62 -6.65 6.02
N ALA A 80 -1.38 -5.59 6.80
CA ALA A 80 -2.42 -4.84 7.50
C ALA A 80 -3.17 -3.83 6.61
N GLY A 81 -2.79 -3.69 5.34
CA GLY A 81 -3.39 -2.78 4.37
C GLY A 81 -2.75 -1.39 4.31
N VAL A 82 -1.60 -1.18 4.96
CA VAL A 82 -0.84 0.07 4.92
C VAL A 82 0.02 0.11 3.65
N LEU A 83 -0.18 1.12 2.81
CA LEU A 83 0.52 1.26 1.52
C LEU A 83 1.43 2.49 1.46
N ALA A 84 1.42 3.32 2.50
CA ALA A 84 2.40 4.39 2.70
C ALA A 84 2.75 4.51 4.19
N LEU A 85 4.03 4.68 4.46
CA LEU A 85 4.61 4.81 5.78
C LEU A 85 5.23 6.20 5.89
N ARG A 86 5.14 6.78 7.07
CA ARG A 86 6.03 7.84 7.52
C ARG A 86 6.86 7.27 8.65
N ASP A 87 8.13 7.03 8.38
CA ASP A 87 9.07 6.66 9.44
C ASP A 87 9.43 7.90 10.29
N CYS A 88 9.18 7.81 11.59
CA CYS A 88 9.43 8.90 12.55
C CYS A 88 10.91 8.98 13.01
N GLY A 89 11.78 8.16 12.45
CA GLY A 89 13.20 8.09 12.75
C GLY A 89 13.65 6.65 12.84
N SER A 90 14.63 6.29 12.00
CA SER A 90 15.23 4.96 11.95
C SER A 90 16.74 5.03 12.20
N PRO A 91 17.30 4.13 13.02
CA PRO A 91 18.74 4.01 13.23
C PRO A 91 19.47 3.31 12.06
N VAL A 92 18.73 2.84 11.05
CA VAL A 92 19.27 2.14 9.87
C VAL A 92 18.80 2.81 8.58
N ASP A 93 19.54 2.60 7.51
CA ASP A 93 19.20 3.15 6.19
C ASP A 93 18.17 2.25 5.49
N THR A 94 16.92 2.72 5.42
CA THR A 94 15.80 2.00 4.80
C THR A 94 15.52 2.44 3.36
N ARG A 95 16.27 3.38 2.79
CA ARG A 95 15.99 3.96 1.45
C ARG A 95 15.96 2.93 0.33
N ALA A 96 16.70 1.84 0.47
CA ALA A 96 16.68 0.74 -0.49
C ALA A 96 15.30 0.05 -0.60
N LEU A 97 14.42 0.22 0.39
CA LEU A 97 13.05 -0.32 0.38
C LEU A 97 12.07 0.52 -0.44
N ASP A 98 12.33 1.81 -0.69
CA ASP A 98 11.41 2.72 -1.39
C ASP A 98 11.11 2.29 -2.83
N ASP A 99 12.08 1.62 -3.46
CA ASP A 99 11.98 1.15 -4.84
C ASP A 99 11.47 -0.30 -4.93
N GLU A 100 11.19 -0.97 -3.80
CA GLU A 100 10.65 -2.32 -3.82
C GLU A 100 9.17 -2.31 -4.24
N PRO A 101 8.80 -2.94 -5.37
CA PRO A 101 7.47 -2.81 -5.96
C PRO A 101 6.36 -3.43 -5.12
N ASP A 102 6.71 -4.31 -4.19
CA ASP A 102 5.77 -4.98 -3.31
C ASP A 102 5.70 -4.35 -1.92
N LEU A 103 6.44 -3.28 -1.60
CA LEU A 103 6.41 -2.68 -0.26
C LEU A 103 5.55 -1.40 -0.22
N PRO A 104 5.07 -1.01 0.98
CA PRO A 104 4.60 0.35 1.21
C PRO A 104 5.76 1.32 0.96
N ARG A 105 5.45 2.48 0.40
CA ARG A 105 6.45 3.54 0.27
C ARG A 105 6.74 4.15 1.65
N ILE A 106 8.01 4.38 2.00
CA ILE A 106 8.44 4.92 3.30
C ILE A 106 8.72 6.43 3.20
#